data_AF-A0A9D7F4F7-F1
#
_entry.id   AF-A0A9D7F4F7-F1
#
_cell.length_a   1.000
_cell.length_b   1.000
_cell.length_c   1.000
_cell.angle_alpha   90.00
_cell.angle_beta   90.00
_cell.angle_gamma   90.00
#
_symmetry.space_group_name_H-M   'P 1'
#
loop_
_entity.id
_entity.type
_entity.pdbx_description
1 polymer ?
#
loop_
_entity_poly.entity_id
_entity_poly.type
_entity_poly.pdbx_seq_one_letter_code
_entity_poly.pdbx_strand_id
1 'polypeptide(L)'
;MKPAQLLGEAIRLDPLVEKIFLHKGASGDWRHNRNNLVFLLADAAGIPNMKARMLRNLALDSLRAPGKLKDLADYQVAKLHEEFEVSKQRLALAVQQCYRHIFYPSRNRLEGISCDLAHTVVDIQTASDRPGDGQKQVVTQLQNAAKLRLPTDQPDSPVYVRDRTPLKKGQITTAALRNEFRQDPSLPMLVGDEVFIKGIRQGIDQEVYIYRSGDLLRGKGDPHAEIRSTSSRSFSP
;
A
#
# COMPACT_ATOMS: atom_id res chain seq x y z
N MET A 1 15.57 1.60 -16.64
CA MET A 1 15.14 0.52 -15.72
C MET A 1 13.93 -0.16 -16.35
N LYS A 2 13.96 -1.47 -16.63
CA LYS A 2 12.75 -2.18 -17.10
C LYS A 2 11.78 -2.27 -15.90
N PRO A 3 10.47 -2.00 -16.08
CA PRO A 3 9.51 -2.24 -15.00
C PRO A 3 9.51 -3.73 -14.69
N ALA A 4 9.37 -4.07 -13.41
CA ALA A 4 9.23 -5.44 -12.96
C ALA A 4 7.86 -6.01 -13.41
N GLN A 5 7.85 -7.27 -13.87
CA GLN A 5 6.72 -7.88 -14.59
C GLN A 5 6.55 -9.34 -14.19
N LEU A 6 5.30 -9.82 -14.23
CA LEU A 6 5.00 -11.25 -14.05
C LEU A 6 4.78 -11.92 -15.40
N LEU A 7 5.41 -13.08 -15.60
CA LEU A 7 5.19 -13.98 -16.73
C LEU A 7 4.06 -14.98 -16.39
N GLY A 8 3.24 -15.36 -17.38
CA GLY A 8 1.96 -16.06 -17.20
C GLY A 8 1.96 -17.40 -16.44
N GLU A 9 0.73 -17.82 -16.07
CA GLU A 9 0.22 -18.99 -15.29
C GLU A 9 0.95 -19.45 -14.02
N ALA A 10 2.28 -19.35 -13.93
CA ALA A 10 3.02 -19.54 -12.69
C ALA A 10 3.51 -18.18 -12.18
N ILE A 11 2.93 -17.69 -11.08
CA ILE A 11 3.34 -16.42 -10.47
C ILE A 11 4.81 -16.55 -10.02
N ARG A 12 5.72 -15.91 -10.75
CA ARG A 12 7.15 -15.84 -10.42
C ARG A 12 7.48 -14.45 -9.93
N LEU A 13 8.01 -14.33 -8.71
CA LEU A 13 8.46 -13.06 -8.17
C LEU A 13 9.64 -12.51 -8.97
N ASP A 14 9.56 -11.24 -9.36
CA ASP A 14 10.69 -10.55 -9.97
C ASP A 14 11.84 -10.43 -8.95
N PRO A 15 13.08 -10.85 -9.29
CA PRO A 15 14.24 -10.75 -8.38
C PRO A 15 14.49 -9.34 -7.84
N LEU A 16 14.10 -8.29 -8.59
CA LEU A 16 14.18 -6.92 -8.11
C LEU A 16 13.22 -6.67 -6.95
N VAL A 17 12.03 -7.25 -6.97
CA VAL A 17 11.04 -7.12 -5.88
C VAL A 17 11.56 -7.79 -4.63
N GLU A 18 12.09 -9.01 -4.75
CA GLU A 18 12.73 -9.72 -3.63
C GLU A 18 13.88 -8.90 -3.05
N LYS A 19 14.79 -8.41 -3.91
CA LYS A 19 15.91 -7.57 -3.49
C LYS A 19 15.46 -6.30 -2.77
N ILE A 20 14.48 -5.58 -3.31
CA ILE A 20 13.93 -4.39 -2.66
C ILE A 20 13.24 -4.76 -1.36
N PHE A 21 12.51 -5.87 -1.29
CA PHE A 21 11.83 -6.27 -0.07
C PHE A 21 12.82 -6.61 1.06
N LEU A 22 13.88 -7.35 0.75
CA LEU A 22 14.84 -7.85 1.72
C LEU A 22 15.92 -6.83 2.10
N HIS A 23 16.33 -5.95 1.17
CA HIS A 23 17.50 -5.08 1.35
C HIS A 23 17.17 -3.59 1.21
N LYS A 24 17.99 -2.72 1.81
CA LYS A 24 17.90 -1.25 1.70
C LYS A 24 19.29 -0.64 1.47
N GLY A 25 19.29 0.60 0.95
CA GLY A 25 20.51 1.37 0.75
C GLY A 25 21.43 0.81 -0.35
N ALA A 26 22.49 1.55 -0.64
CA ALA A 26 23.50 1.13 -1.62
C ALA A 26 24.32 -0.07 -1.13
N SER A 27 24.52 -0.19 0.19
CA SER A 27 25.29 -1.25 0.84
C SER A 27 24.58 -2.60 0.91
N GLY A 28 23.25 -2.64 0.65
CA GLY A 28 22.48 -3.89 0.69
C GLY A 28 22.11 -4.39 2.08
N ASP A 29 22.04 -3.51 3.08
CA ASP A 29 21.67 -3.88 4.45
C ASP A 29 20.28 -4.50 4.52
N TRP A 30 20.07 -5.41 5.47
CA TRP A 30 18.77 -6.00 5.73
C TRP A 30 17.72 -4.95 6.09
N ARG A 31 16.57 -5.05 5.43
CA ARG A 31 15.43 -4.18 5.67
C ARG A 31 14.66 -4.67 6.89
N HIS A 32 14.57 -3.80 7.89
CA HIS A 32 13.85 -4.08 9.12
C HIS A 32 12.35 -3.79 8.95
N ASN A 33 12.02 -2.61 8.40
CA ASN A 33 10.63 -2.16 8.22
C ASN A 33 9.99 -2.73 6.94
N ARG A 34 9.94 -4.05 6.84
CA ARG A 34 9.40 -4.77 5.67
C ARG A 34 7.88 -4.63 5.54
N ASN A 35 7.17 -4.51 6.65
CA ASN A 35 5.72 -4.30 6.68
C ASN A 35 5.30 -2.85 6.34
N ASN A 36 6.08 -2.15 5.52
CA ASN A 36 5.77 -0.82 4.98
C ASN A 36 5.80 -0.81 3.44
N LEU A 37 5.98 -1.98 2.81
CA LEU A 37 6.19 -2.09 1.38
C LEU A 37 5.05 -2.84 0.74
N VAL A 38 4.50 -2.22 -0.30
CA VAL A 38 3.57 -2.86 -1.23
C VAL A 38 4.14 -2.66 -2.61
N PHE A 39 4.10 -3.71 -3.42
CA PHE A 39 4.53 -3.66 -4.80
C PHE A 39 3.33 -3.82 -5.72
N LEU A 40 3.16 -2.87 -6.62
CA LEU A 40 2.20 -2.96 -7.73
C LEU A 40 2.98 -3.23 -9.01
N LEU A 41 2.74 -4.39 -9.60
CA LEU A 41 3.48 -4.90 -10.75
C LEU A 41 2.61 -4.96 -11.99
N ALA A 42 3.25 -4.73 -13.12
CA ALA A 42 2.63 -4.85 -14.42
C ALA A 42 2.42 -6.33 -14.78
N ASP A 43 1.23 -6.64 -15.29
CA ASP A 43 0.95 -7.84 -16.04
C ASP A 43 1.67 -7.75 -17.39
N ALA A 44 2.55 -8.70 -17.69
CA ALA A 44 3.32 -8.71 -18.93
C ALA A 44 2.42 -8.66 -20.19
N ALA A 45 1.24 -9.28 -20.12
CA ALA A 45 0.29 -9.29 -21.24
C ALA A 45 -0.32 -7.89 -21.51
N GLY A 46 -0.42 -7.04 -20.48
CA GLY A 46 -0.98 -5.68 -20.59
C GLY A 46 -0.01 -4.64 -21.17
N ILE A 47 1.30 -4.92 -21.13
CA ILE A 47 2.35 -3.94 -21.46
C ILE A 47 2.31 -3.48 -22.92
N PRO A 48 2.15 -4.36 -23.94
CA PRO A 48 2.08 -3.91 -25.32
C PRO A 48 0.95 -2.91 -25.56
N ASN A 49 -0.25 -3.19 -25.04
CA ASN A 49 -1.41 -2.29 -25.18
C ASN A 49 -1.16 -0.96 -24.44
N MET A 50 -0.70 -1.01 -23.19
CA MET A 50 -0.38 0.20 -22.42
C MET A 50 0.66 1.07 -23.15
N LYS A 51 1.74 0.48 -23.69
CA LYS A 51 2.74 1.21 -24.47
C LYS A 51 2.15 1.84 -25.74
N ALA A 52 1.31 1.12 -26.47
CA ALA A 52 0.66 1.64 -27.68
C ALA A 52 -0.24 2.85 -27.36
N ARG A 53 -1.01 2.79 -26.26
CA ARG A 53 -1.82 3.93 -25.79
C ARG A 53 -0.97 5.11 -25.34
N MET A 54 0.14 4.85 -24.66
CA MET A 54 1.09 5.88 -24.21
C MET A 54 1.70 6.61 -25.41
N LEU A 55 2.20 5.86 -26.39
CA LEU A 55 2.79 6.43 -27.61
C LEU A 55 1.78 7.29 -28.36
N ARG A 56 0.53 6.83 -28.52
CA ARG A 56 -0.50 7.62 -29.17
C ARG A 56 -0.82 8.91 -28.41
N ASN A 57 -0.92 8.86 -27.08
CA ASN A 57 -1.16 10.05 -26.27
C ASN A 57 -0.02 11.08 -26.42
N LEU A 58 1.24 10.63 -26.36
CA LEU A 58 2.41 11.49 -26.56
C LEU A 58 2.47 12.07 -27.98
N ALA A 59 2.11 11.29 -29.00
CA ALA A 59 2.06 11.77 -30.38
C ALA A 59 0.99 12.86 -30.56
N LEU A 60 -0.21 12.66 -30.01
CA LEU A 60 -1.30 13.66 -30.04
C LEU A 60 -0.91 14.93 -29.28
N ASP A 61 -0.26 14.81 -28.12
CA ASP A 61 0.27 15.95 -27.37
C ASP A 61 1.32 16.73 -28.19
N SER A 62 2.24 16.00 -28.81
CA SER A 62 3.27 16.58 -29.67
C SER A 62 2.72 17.32 -30.89
N LEU A 63 1.58 16.87 -31.44
CA LEU A 63 0.91 17.53 -32.57
C LEU A 63 0.20 18.83 -32.18
N ARG A 64 -0.13 19.02 -30.90
CA ARG A 64 -0.77 20.24 -30.38
C ARG A 64 0.19 21.42 -30.21
N ALA A 65 1.48 21.27 -30.55
CA ALA A 65 2.44 22.36 -30.49
C ALA A 65 2.01 23.50 -31.44
N PRO A 66 2.04 24.79 -31.02
CA PRO A 66 1.51 25.90 -31.82
C PRO A 66 2.05 25.98 -33.25
N GLY A 67 3.33 25.60 -33.47
CA GLY A 67 3.94 25.58 -34.79
C GLY A 67 3.35 24.53 -35.75
N LYS A 68 2.80 23.42 -35.23
CA LYS A 68 2.23 22.33 -36.02
C LYS A 68 0.73 22.50 -36.31
N LEU A 69 0.07 23.44 -35.62
CA LEU A 69 -1.35 23.72 -35.79
C LEU A 69 -1.62 24.77 -36.87
N LYS A 70 -0.61 25.58 -37.24
CA LYS A 70 -0.78 26.72 -38.16
C LYS A 70 -1.28 26.34 -39.55
N ASP A 71 -0.96 25.12 -39.99
CA ASP A 71 -1.32 24.63 -41.33
C ASP A 71 -2.60 23.76 -41.32
N LEU A 72 -3.24 23.63 -40.15
CA LEU A 72 -4.46 22.84 -39.98
C LEU A 72 -5.69 23.75 -40.01
N ALA A 73 -6.75 23.26 -40.66
CA ALA A 73 -8.06 23.92 -40.60
C ALA A 73 -8.68 23.78 -39.20
N ASP A 74 -9.55 24.73 -38.81
CA ASP A 74 -10.17 24.76 -37.47
C ASP A 74 -10.83 23.44 -37.06
N TYR A 75 -11.52 22.77 -37.99
CA TYR A 75 -12.15 21.47 -37.73
C TYR A 75 -11.13 20.36 -37.43
N GLN A 76 -9.93 20.42 -38.01
CA GLN A 76 -8.85 19.47 -37.77
C GLN A 76 -8.20 19.72 -36.40
N VAL A 77 -8.05 20.99 -36.02
CA VAL A 77 -7.57 21.39 -34.69
C VAL A 77 -8.55 20.93 -33.61
N ALA A 78 -9.86 21.18 -33.80
CA ALA A 78 -10.90 20.72 -32.89
C ALA A 78 -10.89 19.19 -32.73
N LYS A 79 -10.81 18.45 -33.84
CA LYS A 79 -10.71 16.98 -33.83
C LYS A 79 -9.46 16.48 -33.10
N LEU A 80 -8.30 17.13 -33.30
CA LEU A 80 -7.07 16.77 -32.60
C LEU A 80 -7.20 16.93 -31.08
N HIS A 81 -7.83 18.03 -30.63
CA HIS A 81 -8.08 18.24 -29.20
C HIS A 81 -9.02 17.18 -28.62
N GLU A 82 -10.10 16.83 -29.34
CA GLU A 82 -11.01 15.75 -28.95
C GLU A 82 -10.28 14.40 -28.85
N GLU A 83 -9.54 14.03 -29.89
CA GLU A 83 -8.78 12.77 -29.92
C GLU A 83 -7.76 12.67 -28.78
N PHE A 84 -7.17 13.81 -28.39
CA PHE A 84 -6.25 13.88 -27.26
C PHE A 84 -6.95 13.68 -25.91
N GLU A 85 -8.11 14.30 -25.68
CA GLU A 85 -8.85 14.06 -24.43
C GLU A 85 -9.32 12.60 -24.32
N VAL A 86 -9.76 12.01 -25.43
CA VAL A 86 -10.07 10.57 -25.51
C VAL A 86 -8.81 9.72 -25.27
N SER A 87 -7.65 10.12 -25.78
CA SER A 87 -6.42 9.35 -25.57
C SER A 87 -5.97 9.32 -24.12
N LYS A 88 -6.18 10.39 -23.35
CA LYS A 88 -5.90 10.40 -21.90
C LYS A 88 -6.71 9.35 -21.16
N GLN A 89 -8.01 9.27 -21.42
CA GLN A 89 -8.89 8.29 -20.78
C GLN A 89 -8.50 6.86 -21.14
N ARG A 90 -8.24 6.60 -22.43
CA ARG A 90 -7.79 5.27 -22.91
C ARG A 90 -6.44 4.87 -22.33
N LEU A 91 -5.53 5.83 -22.16
CA LEU A 91 -4.25 5.60 -21.51
C LEU A 91 -4.43 5.26 -20.03
N ALA A 92 -5.24 6.02 -19.30
CA ALA A 92 -5.51 5.77 -17.89
C ALA A 92 -6.06 4.35 -17.66
N LEU A 93 -7.04 3.93 -18.46
CA LEU A 93 -7.59 2.58 -18.43
C LEU A 93 -6.51 1.51 -18.73
N ALA A 94 -5.69 1.71 -19.76
CA ALA A 94 -4.66 0.76 -20.11
C ALA A 94 -3.56 0.64 -19.03
N VAL A 95 -3.24 1.75 -18.33
CA VAL A 95 -2.32 1.73 -17.18
C VAL A 95 -2.92 0.97 -16.01
N GLN A 96 -4.19 1.23 -15.65
CA GLN A 96 -4.89 0.54 -14.57
C GLN A 96 -5.00 -0.97 -14.82
N GLN A 97 -5.32 -1.38 -16.05
CA GLN A 97 -5.42 -2.79 -16.43
C GLN A 97 -4.05 -3.49 -16.46
N CYS A 98 -3.00 -2.75 -16.81
CA CYS A 98 -1.63 -3.28 -16.84
C CYS A 98 -1.09 -3.49 -15.42
N TYR A 99 -1.18 -2.48 -14.55
CA TYR A 99 -0.66 -2.56 -13.18
C TYR A 99 -1.69 -3.14 -12.23
N ARG A 100 -1.71 -4.47 -12.11
CA ARG A 100 -2.78 -5.18 -11.38
C ARG A 100 -2.30 -6.19 -10.35
N HIS A 101 -1.02 -6.55 -10.33
CA HIS A 101 -0.52 -7.54 -9.39
C HIS A 101 0.02 -6.85 -8.13
N ILE A 102 -0.59 -7.16 -6.99
CA ILE A 102 -0.22 -6.58 -5.70
C ILE A 102 0.53 -7.64 -4.92
N PHE A 103 1.78 -7.35 -4.56
CA PHE A 103 2.52 -8.11 -3.56
C PHE A 103 2.61 -7.31 -2.27
N TYR A 104 2.33 -7.98 -1.17
CA TYR A 104 2.26 -7.35 0.15
C TYR A 104 2.85 -8.26 1.23
N PRO A 105 3.31 -7.71 2.35
CA PRO A 105 4.01 -8.48 3.37
C PRO A 105 3.03 -9.40 4.09
N SER A 106 3.34 -10.69 4.14
CA SER A 106 2.50 -11.70 4.78
C SER A 106 3.31 -12.93 5.12
N ARG A 107 3.06 -13.53 6.29
CA ARG A 107 3.64 -14.84 6.64
C ARG A 107 3.02 -16.00 5.85
N ASN A 108 1.82 -15.79 5.31
CA ASN A 108 1.22 -16.72 4.34
C ASN A 108 1.83 -16.45 2.97
N ARG A 109 3.11 -16.79 2.83
CA ARG A 109 3.89 -16.53 1.62
C ARG A 109 3.35 -17.34 0.44
N LEU A 110 3.55 -16.82 -0.76
CA LEU A 110 3.29 -17.58 -1.99
C LEU A 110 4.21 -18.82 -2.05
N GLU A 111 3.68 -19.92 -2.57
CA GLU A 111 4.49 -21.11 -2.84
C GLU A 111 5.64 -20.80 -3.81
N GLY A 112 6.81 -21.34 -3.52
CA GLY A 112 8.01 -21.12 -4.33
C GLY A 112 8.75 -19.80 -4.11
N ILE A 113 8.25 -18.91 -3.22
CA ILE A 113 8.95 -17.68 -2.83
C ILE A 113 9.65 -17.85 -1.47
N SER A 114 10.88 -17.34 -1.37
CA SER A 114 11.76 -17.38 -0.18
C SER A 114 11.43 -16.34 0.91
N CYS A 115 10.66 -15.30 0.56
CA CYS A 115 10.37 -14.14 1.41
C CYS A 115 8.89 -14.04 1.77
N ASP A 116 8.60 -13.29 2.86
CA ASP A 116 7.27 -13.11 3.44
C ASP A 116 6.39 -12.16 2.60
N LEU A 117 6.11 -12.54 1.35
CA LEU A 117 5.22 -11.85 0.43
C LEU A 117 4.07 -12.77 0.01
N ALA A 118 2.86 -12.24 0.15
CA ALA A 118 1.66 -12.78 -0.48
C ALA A 118 1.33 -11.98 -1.75
N HIS A 119 0.42 -12.54 -2.55
CA HIS A 119 -0.01 -11.98 -3.83
C HIS A 119 -1.52 -11.88 -3.89
N THR A 120 -2.02 -10.81 -4.51
CA THR A 120 -3.40 -10.68 -4.95
C THR A 120 -3.44 -9.90 -6.27
N VAL A 121 -4.57 -9.96 -6.95
CA VAL A 121 -4.76 -9.31 -8.25
C VAL A 121 -5.94 -8.33 -8.17
N VAL A 122 -5.78 -7.15 -8.76
CA VAL A 122 -6.87 -6.20 -8.95
C VAL A 122 -7.79 -6.70 -10.07
N ASP A 123 -9.10 -6.73 -9.79
CA ASP A 123 -10.11 -7.07 -10.79
C ASP A 123 -10.28 -5.91 -11.78
N ILE A 124 -10.26 -6.24 -13.08
CA ILE A 124 -10.35 -5.30 -14.20
C ILE A 124 -11.77 -4.71 -14.32
N GLN A 125 -12.82 -5.44 -13.91
CA GLN A 125 -14.19 -4.99 -14.08
C GLN A 125 -14.49 -3.76 -13.21
N THR A 126 -14.03 -3.76 -11.96
CA THR A 126 -14.19 -2.60 -11.05
C THR A 126 -13.19 -1.46 -11.31
N ALA A 127 -12.12 -1.72 -12.08
CA ALA A 127 -11.07 -0.73 -12.36
C ALA A 127 -11.48 0.31 -13.39
N SER A 128 -12.39 -0.09 -14.28
CA SER A 128 -12.76 0.69 -15.46
C SER A 128 -13.84 1.74 -15.17
N ASP A 129 -14.57 1.63 -14.05
CA ASP A 129 -15.68 2.51 -13.70
C ASP A 129 -15.24 3.92 -13.29
N ARG A 130 -13.98 4.10 -12.87
CA ARG A 130 -13.39 5.39 -12.47
C ARG A 130 -11.93 5.51 -12.94
N PRO A 131 -11.71 5.89 -14.21
CA PRO A 131 -10.36 6.16 -14.71
C PRO A 131 -9.62 7.16 -13.82
N GLY A 132 -8.44 6.79 -13.33
CA GLY A 132 -7.62 7.62 -12.43
C GLY A 132 -7.74 7.29 -10.94
N ASP A 133 -8.65 6.40 -10.53
CA ASP A 133 -8.88 6.00 -9.13
C ASP A 133 -8.19 4.69 -8.73
N GLY A 134 -7.11 4.32 -9.44
CA GLY A 134 -6.44 3.01 -9.29
C GLY A 134 -5.93 2.73 -7.87
N GLN A 135 -5.59 3.77 -7.12
CA GLN A 135 -5.16 3.63 -5.73
C GLN A 135 -6.26 3.05 -4.82
N LYS A 136 -7.53 3.42 -5.02
CA LYS A 136 -8.63 2.89 -4.19
C LYS A 136 -8.76 1.39 -4.32
N GLN A 137 -8.55 0.84 -5.51
CA GLN A 137 -8.62 -0.61 -5.69
C GLN A 137 -7.49 -1.35 -4.95
N VAL A 138 -6.28 -0.79 -4.95
CA VAL A 138 -5.16 -1.34 -4.18
C VAL A 138 -5.50 -1.31 -2.69
N VAL A 139 -6.03 -0.19 -2.19
CA VAL A 139 -6.47 -0.06 -0.80
C VAL A 139 -7.55 -1.09 -0.45
N THR A 140 -8.58 -1.23 -1.29
CA THR A 140 -9.66 -2.21 -1.11
C THR A 140 -9.12 -3.63 -1.05
N GLN A 141 -8.23 -4.03 -1.97
CA GLN A 141 -7.66 -5.37 -1.95
C GLN A 141 -6.82 -5.65 -0.71
N LEU A 142 -6.07 -4.65 -0.22
CA LEU A 142 -5.30 -4.80 1.01
C LEU A 142 -6.20 -4.82 2.26
N GLN A 143 -7.31 -4.08 2.28
CA GLN A 143 -8.30 -4.15 3.36
C GLN A 143 -9.03 -5.49 3.37
N ASN A 144 -9.44 -6.01 2.21
CA ASN A 144 -10.06 -7.33 2.04
C ASN A 144 -9.13 -8.46 2.53
N ALA A 145 -7.82 -8.32 2.30
CA ALA A 145 -6.81 -9.24 2.82
C ALA A 145 -6.49 -9.02 4.32
N ALA A 146 -7.18 -8.10 5.00
CA ALA A 146 -6.90 -7.68 6.38
C ALA A 146 -5.45 -7.18 6.60
N LYS A 147 -4.83 -6.60 5.57
CA LYS A 147 -3.42 -6.16 5.56
C LYS A 147 -3.24 -4.65 5.64
N LEU A 148 -4.30 -3.86 5.57
CA LEU A 148 -4.25 -2.41 5.68
C LEU A 148 -5.34 -1.92 6.64
N ARG A 149 -4.98 -0.91 7.44
CA ARG A 149 -5.89 -0.14 8.29
C ARG A 149 -5.73 1.34 7.99
N LEU A 150 -6.84 1.98 7.62
CA LEU A 150 -6.94 3.42 7.43
C LEU A 150 -7.25 4.13 8.75
N PRO A 151 -7.03 5.47 8.86
CA PRO A 151 -7.32 6.22 10.08
C PRO A 151 -8.77 6.09 10.58
N THR A 152 -9.71 5.91 9.65
CA THR A 152 -11.15 5.78 9.91
C THR A 152 -11.58 4.36 10.27
N ASP A 153 -10.74 3.35 10.02
CA ASP A 153 -11.09 1.96 10.25
C ASP A 153 -11.16 1.62 11.75
N GLN A 154 -11.77 0.47 12.06
CA GLN A 154 -11.65 -0.13 13.38
C GLN A 154 -10.26 -0.74 13.55
N PRO A 155 -9.64 -0.58 14.74
CA PRO A 155 -8.37 -1.23 15.04
C PRO A 155 -8.55 -2.75 15.15
N ASP A 156 -7.44 -3.47 15.03
CA ASP A 156 -7.40 -4.89 15.35
C ASP A 156 -7.66 -5.15 16.83
N SER A 157 -8.19 -6.35 17.13
CA SER A 157 -8.47 -6.76 18.50
C SER A 157 -7.24 -6.59 19.40
N PRO A 158 -7.38 -5.95 20.58
CA PRO A 158 -6.27 -5.79 21.50
C PRO A 158 -5.61 -7.11 21.91
N VAL A 159 -6.41 -8.18 22.08
CA VAL A 159 -5.91 -9.52 22.39
C VAL A 159 -5.05 -10.06 21.24
N TYR A 160 -5.51 -9.88 20.00
CA TYR A 160 -4.76 -10.28 18.81
C TYR A 160 -3.41 -9.56 18.73
N VAL A 161 -3.39 -8.24 18.95
CA VAL A 161 -2.16 -7.44 18.91
C VAL A 161 -1.21 -7.82 20.04
N ARG A 162 -1.71 -8.01 21.27
CA ARG A 162 -0.92 -8.51 22.41
C ARG A 162 -0.23 -9.83 22.06
N ASP A 163 -1.00 -10.80 21.56
CA ASP A 163 -0.52 -12.16 21.34
C ASP A 163 0.48 -12.27 20.18
N ARG A 164 0.47 -11.30 19.27
CA ARG A 164 1.36 -11.20 18.10
C ARG A 164 2.58 -10.31 18.30
N THR A 165 2.70 -9.67 19.47
CA THR A 165 3.80 -8.73 19.75
C THR A 165 4.55 -9.13 21.03
N PRO A 166 5.73 -8.54 21.30
CA PRO A 166 6.43 -8.78 22.57
C PRO A 166 5.64 -8.41 23.82
N LEU A 167 4.52 -7.67 23.70
CA LEU A 167 3.63 -7.32 24.80
C LEU A 167 3.07 -8.55 25.53
N LYS A 168 2.91 -9.70 24.86
CA LYS A 168 2.53 -10.96 25.53
C LYS A 168 3.50 -11.36 26.65
N LYS A 169 4.77 -10.93 26.57
CA LYS A 169 5.86 -11.33 27.48
C LYS A 169 6.15 -10.32 28.59
N GLY A 170 5.40 -9.23 28.67
CA GLY A 170 5.63 -8.17 29.66
C GLY A 170 5.45 -6.80 29.05
N GLN A 171 6.30 -5.84 29.42
CA GLN A 171 6.09 -4.45 29.04
C GLN A 171 6.73 -4.04 27.70
N ILE A 172 6.09 -3.12 26.96
CA ILE A 172 6.62 -2.52 25.73
C ILE A 172 6.32 -1.02 25.67
N THR A 173 7.19 -0.23 25.05
CA THR A 173 6.89 1.19 24.83
C THR A 173 5.90 1.39 23.69
N THR A 174 5.18 2.52 23.69
CA THR A 174 4.28 2.87 22.58
C THR A 174 5.00 2.96 21.25
N ALA A 175 6.23 3.50 21.25
CA ALA A 175 7.06 3.58 20.06
C ALA A 175 7.53 2.19 19.59
N ALA A 176 7.93 1.31 20.51
CA ALA A 176 8.34 -0.05 20.17
C ALA A 176 7.16 -0.87 19.63
N LEU A 177 5.98 -0.79 20.25
CA LEU A 177 4.77 -1.44 19.74
C LEU A 177 4.41 -0.91 18.33
N ARG A 178 4.50 0.39 18.10
CA ARG A 178 4.29 0.99 16.77
C ARG A 178 5.31 0.49 15.73
N ASN A 179 6.54 0.19 16.16
CA ASN A 179 7.57 -0.38 15.30
C ASN A 179 7.30 -1.85 14.94
N GLU A 180 6.71 -2.64 15.83
CA GLU A 180 6.30 -4.02 15.50
C GLU A 180 5.38 -4.05 14.27
N PHE A 181 4.40 -3.14 14.20
CA PHE A 181 3.52 -2.99 13.02
C PHE A 181 4.29 -2.67 11.73
N ARG A 182 5.48 -2.07 11.80
CA ARG A 182 6.32 -1.77 10.63
C ARG A 182 7.23 -2.92 10.23
N GLN A 183 7.49 -3.85 11.16
CA GLN A 183 8.49 -4.90 11.01
C GLN A 183 7.87 -6.27 10.74
N ASP A 184 6.86 -6.68 11.52
CA ASP A 184 6.28 -8.02 11.43
C ASP A 184 5.26 -8.13 10.28
N PRO A 185 5.52 -8.96 9.25
CA PRO A 185 4.57 -9.20 8.15
C PRO A 185 3.26 -9.87 8.60
N SER A 186 3.16 -10.35 9.85
CA SER A 186 1.92 -10.89 10.39
C SER A 186 0.90 -9.83 10.81
N LEU A 187 1.36 -8.61 11.10
CA LEU A 187 0.51 -7.49 11.48
C LEU A 187 0.04 -6.69 10.26
N PRO A 188 -1.09 -5.97 10.32
CA PRO A 188 -1.50 -5.10 9.24
C PRO A 188 -0.65 -3.83 9.16
N MET A 189 -0.61 -3.24 7.97
CA MET A 189 -0.05 -1.92 7.75
C MET A 189 -1.00 -0.85 8.28
N LEU A 190 -0.49 0.10 9.05
CA LEU A 190 -1.28 1.20 9.60
C LEU A 190 -0.97 2.50 8.87
N VAL A 191 -1.99 3.10 8.26
CA VAL A 191 -1.92 4.45 7.70
C VAL A 191 -2.21 5.45 8.80
N GLY A 192 -1.22 6.29 9.11
CA GLY A 192 -1.30 7.23 10.23
C GLY A 192 -1.09 6.57 11.60
N ASP A 193 -1.40 7.33 12.65
CA ASP A 193 -1.31 6.89 14.04
C ASP A 193 -2.70 6.81 14.71
N GLU A 194 -3.76 7.29 14.06
CA GLU A 194 -5.11 7.39 14.60
C GLU A 194 -5.69 6.01 14.91
N VAL A 195 -5.60 5.07 13.98
CA VAL A 195 -6.09 3.69 14.17
C VAL A 195 -5.26 2.96 15.23
N PHE A 196 -3.96 3.26 15.32
CA PHE A 196 -3.09 2.71 16.36
C PHE A 196 -3.50 3.20 17.76
N ILE A 197 -3.73 4.52 17.90
CA ILE A 197 -4.19 5.14 19.15
C ILE A 197 -5.57 4.62 19.55
N LYS A 198 -6.49 4.47 18.58
CA LYS A 198 -7.80 3.84 18.82
C LYS A 198 -7.64 2.42 19.38
N GLY A 199 -6.76 1.61 18.80
CA GLY A 199 -6.50 0.24 19.28
C GLY A 199 -5.93 0.18 20.69
N ILE A 200 -5.05 1.13 21.04
CA ILE A 200 -4.56 1.27 22.42
C ILE A 200 -5.70 1.60 23.38
N ARG A 201 -6.54 2.59 23.06
CA ARG A 201 -7.70 2.97 23.90
C ARG A 201 -8.64 1.79 24.10
N GLN A 202 -8.97 1.10 23.01
CA GLN A 202 -9.81 -0.07 23.06
C GLN A 202 -9.24 -1.16 23.98
N GLY A 203 -7.92 -1.40 23.95
CA GLY A 203 -7.31 -2.38 24.84
C GLY A 203 -7.30 -1.99 26.32
N ILE A 204 -7.22 -0.69 26.62
CA ILE A 204 -7.39 -0.20 28.00
C ILE A 204 -8.84 -0.39 28.45
N ASP A 205 -9.80 0.00 27.61
CA ASP A 205 -11.23 -0.10 27.90
C ASP A 205 -11.67 -1.57 28.10
N GLN A 206 -11.03 -2.49 27.37
CA GLN A 206 -11.26 -3.94 27.45
C GLN A 206 -10.39 -4.65 28.50
N GLU A 207 -9.64 -3.91 29.32
CA GLU A 207 -8.77 -4.48 30.37
C GLU A 207 -7.69 -5.45 29.83
N VAL A 208 -7.30 -5.28 28.56
CA VAL A 208 -6.21 -6.05 27.91
C VAL A 208 -4.86 -5.35 28.08
N TYR A 209 -4.86 -4.02 28.21
CA TYR A 209 -3.66 -3.21 28.41
C TYR A 209 -3.76 -2.37 29.68
N ILE A 210 -2.65 -2.29 30.39
CA ILE A 210 -2.40 -1.25 31.39
C ILE A 210 -1.43 -0.24 30.77
N TYR A 211 -1.83 1.04 30.74
CA TYR A 211 -1.00 2.09 30.17
C TYR A 211 -0.33 2.93 31.25
N ARG A 212 0.99 3.13 31.12
CA ARG A 212 1.80 3.94 32.03
C ARG A 212 2.47 5.09 31.29
N SER A 213 2.32 6.30 31.83
CA SER A 213 3.00 7.51 31.35
C SER A 213 3.59 8.27 32.54
N GLY A 214 4.87 8.07 32.82
CA GLY A 214 5.49 8.58 34.05
C GLY A 214 4.96 7.86 35.29
N ASP A 215 4.47 8.61 36.28
CA ASP A 215 3.82 8.08 37.48
C ASP A 215 2.33 7.78 37.27
N LEU A 216 1.78 8.18 36.12
CA LEU A 216 0.38 7.97 35.79
C LEU A 216 0.17 6.54 35.28
N LEU A 217 -0.40 5.69 36.13
CA LEU A 217 -1.01 4.41 35.77
C LEU A 217 -2.46 4.64 35.37
N ARG A 218 -2.88 4.05 34.25
CA ARG A 218 -4.24 4.21 33.73
C ARG A 218 -4.92 2.88 33.52
N GLY A 219 -6.11 2.77 34.11
CA GLY A 219 -7.03 1.66 33.95
C GLY A 219 -8.39 2.12 33.45
N LYS A 220 -9.35 1.20 33.45
CA LYS A 220 -10.73 1.46 33.07
C LYS A 220 -11.37 2.54 33.95
N GLY A 221 -12.01 3.52 33.32
CA GLY A 221 -12.73 4.61 34.02
C GLY A 221 -11.96 5.93 34.13
N ASP A 222 -10.67 5.97 33.78
CA ASP A 222 -9.88 7.19 33.82
C ASP A 222 -10.17 8.13 32.61
N PRO A 223 -10.23 9.46 32.80
CA PRO A 223 -10.51 10.42 31.71
C PRO A 223 -9.39 10.40 30.65
N HIS A 224 -9.72 10.31 29.36
CA HIS A 224 -8.76 10.13 28.27
C HIS A 224 -7.61 11.16 28.25
N ALA A 225 -6.35 10.70 28.25
CA ALA A 225 -5.19 11.54 27.99
C ALA A 225 -4.89 11.59 26.48
N GLU A 226 -4.14 12.61 26.08
CA GLU A 226 -3.44 12.59 24.79
C GLU A 226 -2.43 11.45 24.75
N ILE A 227 -2.78 10.38 24.04
CA ILE A 227 -1.86 9.30 23.68
C ILE A 227 -1.02 9.82 22.51
N ARG A 228 0.30 9.88 22.69
CA ARG A 228 1.28 10.32 21.69
C ARG A 228 2.28 9.20 21.44
N SER A 229 2.77 9.07 20.20
CA SER A 229 3.70 8.02 19.75
C SER A 229 5.17 8.27 20.16
N THR A 230 5.42 8.78 21.37
CA THR A 230 6.76 9.16 21.88
C THR A 230 7.36 8.14 22.86
N SER A 231 8.69 8.19 23.04
CA SER A 231 9.54 7.15 23.66
C SER A 231 9.41 6.95 25.18
N SER A 232 8.77 7.85 25.93
CA SER A 232 8.76 7.82 27.41
C SER A 232 7.57 7.09 28.05
N ARG A 233 6.83 6.28 27.28
CA ARG A 233 5.54 5.68 27.68
C ARG A 233 5.53 4.18 27.46
N SER A 234 5.02 3.40 28.42
CA SER A 234 5.03 1.93 28.40
C SER A 234 3.66 1.31 28.66
N PHE A 235 3.49 0.07 28.19
CA PHE A 235 2.31 -0.76 28.38
C PHE A 235 2.71 -2.06 29.08
N SER A 236 1.84 -2.60 29.92
CA SER A 236 1.95 -3.95 30.49
C SER A 236 0.63 -4.71 30.24
N PRO A 237 0.66 -6.05 30.16
CA PRO A 237 -0.54 -6.87 30.14
C PRO A 237 -1.32 -6.77 31.45
#